data_AF-A0A951NZA6-F1
#
_entry.id   AF-A0A951NZA6-F1
#
_cell.length_a   1.000
_cell.length_b   1.000
_cell.length_c   1.000
_cell.angle_alpha   90.00
_cell.angle_beta   90.00
_cell.angle_gamma   90.00
#
_symmetry.space_group_name_H-M   'P 1'
#
loop_
_entity.id
_entity.type
_entity.pdbx_description
1 polymer ?
#
loop_
_entity_poly.entity_id
_entity_poly.type
_entity_poly.pdbx_seq_one_letter_code
_entity_poly.pdbx_strand_id
1 'polypeptide(L)'
;MNQEVIRDFLNVPGIVGIALLSGHSQPVFYSRDPAFTQGQAELLSQGILQVVETIPPEYEVLEFRFAQNQIVLHRFAQNFVALVIKDDSRVNEQFAGAFQKLRAWIEANPTIALEQFQALPSAPSPKLKDLIDAFNQLNQFTTKYLGVAVITNYLKRSRPAMAWMEQFQITRSGQISFVGELSGLEQAVSAQEHEWFRSWVAQFIHRCSQAVRDYAVLVEQNALTDPQKALLLP
;
A
#
# COMPACT_ATOMS: atom_id res chain seq x y z
N MET A 1 25.17 -4.15 -4.58
CA MET A 1 24.88 -3.66 -5.95
C MET A 1 23.53 -4.09 -6.49
N ASN A 2 23.21 -5.38 -6.70
CA ASN A 2 22.00 -5.73 -7.47
C ASN A 2 20.66 -5.62 -6.71
N GLN A 3 20.60 -6.00 -5.43
CA GLN A 3 19.42 -5.76 -4.59
C GLN A 3 19.14 -4.26 -4.34
N GLU A 4 20.15 -3.41 -4.45
CA GLU A 4 20.01 -1.96 -4.26
C GLU A 4 19.15 -1.35 -5.37
N VAL A 5 19.26 -1.81 -6.62
CA VAL A 5 18.45 -1.30 -7.73
C VAL A 5 16.96 -1.59 -7.50
N ILE A 6 16.62 -2.79 -7.05
CA ILE A 6 15.23 -3.15 -6.72
C ILE A 6 14.76 -2.32 -5.52
N ARG A 7 15.59 -2.22 -4.47
CA ARG A 7 15.26 -1.47 -3.26
C ARG A 7 15.04 0.02 -3.54
N ASP A 8 15.89 0.61 -4.36
CA ASP A 8 15.84 2.02 -4.76
C ASP A 8 14.61 2.30 -5.60
N PHE A 9 14.25 1.39 -6.51
CA PHE A 9 12.99 1.49 -7.25
C PHE A 9 11.77 1.44 -6.32
N LEU A 10 11.76 0.52 -5.35
CA LEU A 10 10.68 0.40 -4.36
C LEU A 10 10.64 1.55 -3.34
N ASN A 11 11.71 2.35 -3.26
CA ASN A 11 11.75 3.56 -2.43
C ASN A 11 11.16 4.77 -3.15
N VAL A 12 10.88 4.68 -4.46
CA VAL A 12 10.30 5.79 -5.21
C VAL A 12 8.89 6.07 -4.69
N PRO A 13 8.55 7.33 -4.38
CA PRO A 13 7.19 7.71 -3.99
C PRO A 13 6.16 7.24 -5.01
N GLY A 14 5.06 6.67 -4.51
CA GLY A 14 3.99 6.13 -5.32
C GLY A 14 4.21 4.70 -5.83
N ILE A 15 5.36 4.06 -5.58
CA ILE A 15 5.53 2.62 -5.86
C ILE A 15 5.02 1.80 -4.68
N VAL A 16 3.97 1.03 -4.93
CA VAL A 16 3.34 0.12 -3.97
C VAL A 16 4.05 -1.22 -3.99
N GLY A 17 4.32 -1.73 -5.19
CA GLY A 17 4.99 -3.01 -5.39
C GLY A 17 5.38 -3.27 -6.83
N ILE A 18 6.02 -4.41 -7.04
CA ILE A 18 6.39 -4.93 -8.35
C ILE A 18 6.26 -6.45 -8.36
N ALA A 19 5.89 -7.01 -9.52
CA ALA A 19 5.98 -8.44 -9.75
C ALA A 19 6.79 -8.73 -11.01
N LEU A 20 7.48 -9.87 -11.01
CA LEU A 20 8.19 -10.36 -12.20
C LEU A 20 7.57 -11.67 -12.67
N LEU A 21 7.27 -11.74 -13.95
CA LEU A 21 6.69 -12.88 -14.63
C LEU A 21 7.64 -13.37 -15.73
N SER A 22 7.80 -14.68 -15.85
CA SER A 22 8.56 -15.32 -16.93
C SER A 22 7.64 -16.31 -17.65
N GLY A 23 7.10 -15.91 -18.81
CA GLY A 23 6.16 -16.73 -19.58
C GLY A 23 4.91 -17.12 -18.76
N HIS A 24 4.65 -18.42 -18.65
CA HIS A 24 3.47 -19.00 -17.97
C HIS A 24 3.68 -19.31 -16.48
N SER A 25 4.83 -18.95 -15.91
CA SER A 25 5.09 -19.14 -14.47
C SER A 25 4.21 -18.23 -13.62
N GLN A 26 4.01 -18.54 -12.33
CA GLN A 26 3.32 -17.58 -11.46
C GLN A 26 4.16 -16.30 -11.28
N PRO A 27 3.53 -15.11 -11.23
CA PRO A 27 4.27 -13.88 -11.00
C PRO A 27 4.83 -13.86 -9.57
N VAL A 28 6.10 -13.47 -9.44
CA VAL A 28 6.75 -13.30 -8.14
C VAL A 28 6.52 -11.88 -7.67
N PHE A 29 5.61 -11.70 -6.70
CA PHE A 29 5.27 -10.38 -6.17
C PHE A 29 6.21 -9.96 -5.06
N TYR A 30 6.55 -8.67 -5.10
CA TYR A 30 7.19 -7.97 -4.02
C TYR A 30 6.45 -6.65 -3.77
N SER A 31 5.91 -6.47 -2.58
CA SER A 31 5.28 -5.23 -2.15
C SER A 31 5.91 -4.74 -0.86
N ARG A 32 5.97 -3.42 -0.71
CA ARG A 32 6.24 -2.78 0.58
C ARG A 32 4.99 -2.32 1.30
N ASP A 33 3.89 -2.22 0.56
CA ASP A 33 2.58 -1.97 1.13
C ASP A 33 2.05 -3.28 1.74
N PRO A 34 1.85 -3.34 3.07
CA PRO A 34 1.30 -4.51 3.73
C PRO A 34 -0.17 -4.78 3.35
N ALA A 35 -0.89 -3.79 2.82
CA ALA A 35 -2.25 -3.98 2.30
C ALA A 35 -2.26 -4.70 0.95
N PHE A 36 -1.16 -4.62 0.19
CA PHE A 36 -0.94 -5.42 -1.01
C PHE A 36 -0.32 -6.77 -0.63
N THR A 37 -1.09 -7.54 0.12
CA THR A 37 -0.69 -8.83 0.69
C THR A 37 -1.17 -9.99 -0.20
N GLN A 38 -0.75 -11.21 0.15
CA GLN A 38 -0.92 -12.46 -0.61
C GLN A 38 -2.27 -12.62 -1.33
N GLY A 39 -3.40 -12.27 -0.70
CA GLY A 39 -4.72 -12.40 -1.32
C GLY A 39 -4.96 -11.48 -2.53
N GLN A 40 -4.52 -10.22 -2.48
CA GLN A 40 -4.60 -9.34 -3.65
C GLN A 40 -3.62 -9.77 -4.74
N ALA A 41 -2.42 -10.21 -4.35
CA ALA A 41 -1.42 -10.72 -5.27
C ALA A 41 -1.91 -11.99 -5.99
N GLU A 42 -2.60 -12.92 -5.31
CA GLU A 42 -3.17 -14.12 -5.91
C GLU A 42 -4.32 -13.80 -6.88
N LEU A 43 -5.27 -12.96 -6.47
CA LEU A 43 -6.37 -12.53 -7.35
C LEU A 43 -5.84 -11.83 -8.59
N LEU A 44 -4.85 -10.95 -8.40
CA LEU A 44 -4.20 -10.26 -9.49
C LEU A 44 -3.40 -11.25 -10.37
N SER A 45 -2.72 -12.24 -9.80
CA SER A 45 -1.99 -13.28 -10.55
C SER A 45 -2.91 -14.01 -11.51
N GLN A 46 -4.09 -14.41 -11.05
CA GLN A 46 -5.07 -15.11 -11.88
C GLN A 46 -5.53 -14.23 -13.05
N GLY A 47 -5.81 -12.95 -12.79
CA GLY A 47 -6.18 -11.99 -13.83
C GLY A 47 -5.06 -11.73 -14.83
N ILE A 48 -3.82 -11.56 -14.37
CA ILE A 48 -2.67 -11.28 -15.24
C ILE A 48 -2.38 -12.45 -16.17
N LEU A 49 -2.42 -13.69 -15.69
CA LEU A 49 -2.12 -14.86 -16.54
C LEU A 49 -3.10 -14.95 -17.72
N GLN A 50 -4.38 -14.71 -17.49
CA GLN A 50 -5.39 -14.63 -18.56
C GLN A 50 -5.13 -13.47 -19.55
N VAL A 51 -4.71 -12.34 -19.02
CA VAL A 51 -4.41 -11.14 -19.80
C VAL A 51 -3.16 -11.37 -20.66
N VAL A 52 -2.08 -11.89 -20.09
CA VAL A 52 -0.84 -12.19 -20.82
C VAL A 52 -1.04 -13.26 -21.91
N GLU A 53 -1.93 -14.23 -21.70
CA GLU A 53 -2.28 -15.24 -22.72
C GLU A 53 -3.08 -14.66 -23.90
N THR A 54 -3.81 -13.56 -23.69
CA THR A 54 -4.72 -12.98 -24.69
C THR A 54 -4.15 -11.74 -25.38
N ILE A 55 -3.05 -11.17 -24.87
CA ILE A 55 -2.44 -9.97 -25.45
C ILE A 55 -1.59 -10.34 -26.69
N PRO A 56 -1.70 -9.58 -27.80
CA PRO A 56 -0.87 -9.77 -28.97
C PRO A 56 0.62 -9.69 -28.64
N PRO A 57 1.50 -10.44 -29.32
CA PRO A 57 2.91 -10.48 -28.96
C PRO A 57 3.66 -9.13 -29.11
N GLU A 58 3.02 -8.14 -29.71
CA GLU A 58 3.61 -6.85 -30.13
C GLU A 58 3.46 -5.72 -29.08
N TYR A 59 2.86 -6.00 -27.92
CA TYR A 59 2.74 -4.98 -26.88
C TYR A 59 4.06 -4.74 -26.13
N GLU A 60 4.37 -3.47 -25.89
CA GLU A 60 5.48 -3.06 -25.02
C GLU A 60 5.00 -2.70 -23.61
N VAL A 61 3.83 -2.06 -23.51
CA VAL A 61 3.25 -1.57 -22.26
C VAL A 61 1.73 -1.78 -22.26
N LEU A 62 1.19 -2.22 -21.14
CA LEU A 62 -0.25 -2.27 -20.89
C LEU A 62 -0.56 -1.66 -19.53
N GLU A 63 -1.54 -0.77 -19.48
CA GLU A 63 -1.96 -0.12 -18.24
C GLU A 63 -3.42 -0.44 -17.94
N PHE A 64 -3.70 -0.78 -16.68
CA PHE A 64 -5.05 -0.91 -16.16
C PHE A 64 -5.13 -0.53 -14.69
N ARG A 65 -6.35 -0.35 -14.18
CA ARG A 65 -6.59 -0.09 -12.76
C ARG A 65 -7.08 -1.36 -12.06
N PHE A 66 -6.52 -1.63 -10.89
CA PHE A 66 -6.95 -2.73 -10.02
C PHE A 66 -7.09 -2.20 -8.59
N ALA A 67 -8.30 -2.28 -8.05
CA ALA A 67 -8.68 -1.59 -6.81
C ALA A 67 -8.35 -0.09 -6.89
N GLN A 68 -7.55 0.44 -5.97
CA GLN A 68 -7.14 1.85 -5.92
C GLN A 68 -5.81 2.10 -6.66
N ASN A 69 -5.13 1.04 -7.11
CA ASN A 69 -3.80 1.12 -7.71
C ASN A 69 -3.86 1.08 -9.24
N GLN A 70 -2.90 1.74 -9.88
CA GLN A 70 -2.61 1.56 -11.29
C GLN A 70 -1.57 0.46 -11.45
N ILE A 71 -1.85 -0.47 -12.36
CA ILE A 71 -0.96 -1.56 -12.71
C ILE A 71 -0.46 -1.32 -14.11
N VAL A 72 0.87 -1.36 -14.27
CA VAL A 72 1.54 -1.20 -15.55
C VAL A 72 2.36 -2.45 -15.84
N LEU A 73 2.01 -3.16 -16.90
CA LEU A 73 2.77 -4.29 -17.41
C LEU A 73 3.77 -3.76 -18.41
N HIS A 74 5.04 -4.05 -18.17
CA HIS A 74 6.13 -3.78 -19.10
C HIS A 74 6.67 -5.10 -19.61
N ARG A 75 6.58 -5.29 -20.93
CA ARG A 75 7.21 -6.44 -21.56
C ARG A 75 8.68 -6.16 -21.81
N PHE A 76 9.51 -7.14 -21.45
CA PHE A 76 10.93 -7.16 -21.74
C PHE A 76 11.24 -8.23 -22.79
N ALA A 77 12.49 -8.28 -23.23
CA ALA A 77 12.98 -9.36 -24.08
C ALA A 77 12.75 -10.74 -23.42
N GLN A 78 12.70 -11.80 -24.25
CA GLN A 78 12.64 -13.20 -23.79
C GLN A 78 11.38 -13.61 -23.01
N ASN A 79 10.21 -12.99 -23.28
CA ASN A 79 8.93 -13.27 -22.61
C ASN A 79 8.88 -12.96 -21.10
N PHE A 80 9.74 -12.05 -20.65
CA PHE A 80 9.65 -11.48 -19.31
C PHE A 80 8.64 -10.32 -19.28
N VAL A 81 7.88 -10.24 -18.21
CA VAL A 81 6.95 -9.14 -17.95
C VAL A 81 7.18 -8.64 -16.52
N ALA A 82 7.50 -7.36 -16.36
CA ALA A 82 7.37 -6.70 -15.06
C ALA A 82 5.98 -6.13 -14.92
N LEU A 83 5.44 -6.25 -13.72
CA LEU A 83 4.20 -5.66 -13.29
C LEU A 83 4.52 -4.62 -12.23
N VAL A 84 4.39 -3.35 -12.55
CA VAL A 84 4.58 -2.26 -11.60
C VAL A 84 3.23 -1.88 -11.03
N ILE A 85 3.11 -1.88 -9.71
CA ILE A 85 1.92 -1.45 -8.98
C ILE A 85 2.25 -0.09 -8.40
N LYS A 86 1.51 0.94 -8.85
CA LYS A 86 1.74 2.33 -8.47
C LYS A 86 0.46 3.03 -8.05
N ASP A 87 0.60 3.96 -7.12
CA ASP A 87 -0.39 4.99 -6.82
C ASP A 87 -0.05 6.24 -7.65
N ASP A 88 -0.84 6.48 -8.67
CA ASP A 88 -0.64 7.56 -9.66
C ASP A 88 -0.68 8.96 -9.03
N SER A 89 -1.29 9.11 -7.85
CA SER A 89 -1.35 10.39 -7.14
C SER A 89 -0.02 10.77 -6.46
N ARG A 90 0.88 9.80 -6.26
CA ARG A 90 2.15 9.97 -5.52
C ARG A 90 3.40 9.77 -6.36
N VAL A 91 3.25 9.29 -7.59
CA VAL A 91 4.36 9.10 -8.52
C VAL A 91 4.96 10.44 -8.92
N ASN A 92 6.30 10.52 -8.92
CA ASN A 92 7.04 11.73 -9.27
C ASN A 92 8.01 11.48 -10.43
N GLU A 93 8.74 12.53 -10.83
CA GLU A 93 9.70 12.49 -11.95
C GLU A 93 10.85 11.47 -11.76
N GLN A 94 11.12 11.03 -10.52
CA GLN A 94 12.15 10.03 -10.23
C GLN A 94 11.77 8.64 -10.75
N PHE A 95 10.48 8.38 -10.94
CA PHE A 95 9.97 7.10 -11.41
C PHE A 95 10.57 6.68 -12.74
N ALA A 96 10.58 7.56 -13.74
CA ALA A 96 11.07 7.23 -15.07
C ALA A 96 12.55 6.80 -15.03
N GLY A 97 13.39 7.53 -14.29
CA GLY A 97 14.81 7.21 -14.14
C GLY A 97 15.06 5.93 -13.34
N ALA A 98 14.32 5.72 -12.25
CA ALA A 98 14.43 4.51 -11.44
C ALA A 98 13.95 3.26 -12.22
N PHE A 99 12.84 3.38 -12.94
CA PHE A 99 12.30 2.30 -13.76
C PHE A 99 13.24 1.94 -14.92
N GLN A 100 13.85 2.92 -15.59
CA GLN A 100 14.83 2.64 -16.65
C GLN A 100 16.05 1.88 -16.13
N LYS A 101 16.58 2.24 -14.95
CA LYS A 101 17.68 1.50 -14.31
C LYS A 101 17.27 0.06 -13.99
N LEU A 102 16.07 -0.13 -13.44
CA LEU A 102 15.53 -1.45 -13.14
C LEU A 102 15.36 -2.29 -14.42
N ARG A 103 14.75 -1.70 -15.47
CA ARG A 103 14.57 -2.34 -16.78
C ARG A 103 15.89 -2.83 -17.37
N ALA A 104 16.89 -1.94 -17.45
CA ALA A 104 18.20 -2.28 -18.00
C ALA A 104 18.87 -3.42 -17.22
N TRP A 105 18.69 -3.45 -15.90
CA TRP A 105 19.23 -4.51 -15.05
C TRP A 105 18.51 -5.86 -15.25
N ILE A 106 17.17 -5.87 -15.32
CA ILE A 106 16.38 -7.08 -15.58
C ILE A 106 16.71 -7.65 -16.97
N GLU A 107 16.79 -6.80 -18.00
CA GLU A 107 17.12 -7.21 -19.37
C GLU A 107 18.55 -7.77 -19.48
N ALA A 108 19.51 -7.22 -18.73
CA ALA A 108 20.87 -7.73 -18.70
C ALA A 108 21.02 -9.06 -17.94
N ASN A 109 20.17 -9.33 -16.94
CA ASN A 109 20.31 -10.48 -16.05
C ASN A 109 18.96 -11.12 -15.64
N PRO A 110 18.18 -11.68 -16.57
CA PRO A 110 16.79 -12.11 -16.31
C PRO A 110 16.68 -13.22 -15.25
N THR A 111 17.55 -14.24 -15.30
CA THR A 111 17.53 -15.35 -14.32
C THR A 111 17.91 -14.88 -12.92
N ILE A 112 18.95 -14.05 -12.81
CA ILE A 112 19.40 -13.48 -11.54
C ILE A 112 18.32 -12.55 -10.97
N ALA A 113 17.59 -11.83 -11.82
CA ALA A 113 16.49 -10.99 -11.40
C ALA A 113 15.39 -11.83 -10.72
N LEU A 114 14.95 -12.93 -11.34
CA LEU A 114 13.96 -13.82 -10.74
C LEU A 114 14.40 -14.36 -9.38
N GLU A 115 15.63 -14.88 -9.28
CA GLU A 115 16.16 -15.41 -8.02
C GLU A 115 16.21 -14.33 -6.93
N GLN A 116 16.62 -13.11 -7.29
CA GLN A 116 16.66 -12.01 -6.33
C GLN A 116 15.26 -11.58 -5.91
N PHE A 117 14.30 -11.47 -6.83
CA PHE A 117 12.91 -11.16 -6.49
C PHE A 117 12.29 -12.22 -5.57
N GLN A 118 12.59 -13.49 -5.78
CA GLN A 118 12.17 -14.59 -4.90
C GLN A 118 12.84 -14.56 -3.53
N ALA A 119 14.09 -14.10 -3.46
CA ALA A 119 14.86 -14.00 -2.22
C ALA A 119 14.60 -12.72 -1.42
N LEU A 120 13.82 -11.77 -1.95
CA LEU A 120 13.51 -10.54 -1.24
C LEU A 120 12.59 -10.84 -0.03
N PRO A 121 12.92 -10.32 1.16
CA PRO A 121 12.07 -10.52 2.34
C PRO A 121 10.76 -9.75 2.15
N SER A 122 9.62 -10.44 2.21
CA SER A 122 8.29 -9.84 2.27
C SER A 122 8.28 -8.72 3.32
N ALA A 123 7.67 -7.57 3.00
CA ALA A 123 7.58 -6.49 3.95
C ALA A 123 6.91 -6.98 5.24
N PRO A 124 7.48 -6.67 6.42
CA PRO A 124 6.91 -7.13 7.68
C PRO A 124 5.52 -6.50 7.83
N SER A 125 4.53 -7.34 8.12
CA SER A 125 3.20 -6.86 8.49
C SER A 125 3.32 -5.90 9.68
N PRO A 126 2.63 -4.74 9.66
CA PRO A 126 2.73 -3.78 10.74
C PRO A 126 2.11 -4.35 12.01
N LYS A 127 2.60 -3.92 13.16
CA LYS A 127 1.97 -4.28 14.42
C LYS A 127 0.69 -3.50 14.61
N LEU A 128 -0.28 -4.09 15.29
CA LEU A 128 -1.53 -3.41 15.62
C LEU A 128 -1.29 -2.13 16.43
N LYS A 129 -0.32 -2.16 17.34
CA LYS A 129 0.09 -0.98 18.13
C LYS A 129 0.52 0.19 17.24
N ASP A 130 1.32 -0.05 16.20
CA ASP A 130 1.85 1.01 15.33
C ASP A 130 0.72 1.70 14.55
N LEU A 131 -0.29 0.93 14.14
CA LEU A 131 -1.49 1.45 13.47
C LEU A 131 -2.32 2.33 14.41
N ILE A 132 -2.58 1.87 15.63
CA ILE A 132 -3.34 2.62 16.64
C ILE A 132 -2.62 3.91 17.01
N ASP A 133 -1.31 3.85 17.25
CA ASP A 133 -0.51 5.03 17.63
C ASP A 133 -0.49 6.07 16.51
N ALA A 134 -0.28 5.64 15.27
CA ALA A 134 -0.32 6.53 14.13
C ALA A 134 -1.70 7.19 13.96
N PHE A 135 -2.80 6.44 14.13
CA PHE A 135 -4.15 6.99 14.01
C PHE A 135 -4.46 7.95 15.18
N ASN A 136 -3.98 7.64 16.38
CA ASN A 136 -4.09 8.55 17.51
C ASN A 136 -3.32 9.86 17.32
N GLN A 137 -2.16 9.82 16.66
CA GLN A 137 -1.44 11.02 16.27
C GLN A 137 -2.22 11.86 15.25
N LEU A 138 -2.82 11.22 14.25
CA LEU A 138 -3.75 11.89 13.32
C LEU A 138 -4.92 12.53 14.08
N ASN A 139 -5.54 11.82 15.01
CA ASN A 139 -6.66 12.33 15.81
C ASN A 139 -6.22 13.55 16.63
N GLN A 140 -5.08 13.48 17.30
CA GLN A 140 -4.52 14.59 18.07
C GLN A 140 -4.27 15.82 17.18
N PHE A 141 -3.75 15.64 15.97
CA PHE A 141 -3.64 16.73 15.00
C PHE A 141 -5.02 17.31 14.63
N THR A 142 -5.99 16.43 14.34
CA THR A 142 -7.36 16.81 13.93
C THR A 142 -8.09 17.62 15.02
N THR A 143 -7.87 17.31 16.30
CA THR A 143 -8.55 18.01 17.41
C THR A 143 -8.34 19.53 17.39
N LYS A 144 -7.21 19.99 16.84
CA LYS A 144 -6.87 21.42 16.72
C LYS A 144 -7.83 22.19 15.80
N TYR A 145 -8.50 21.48 14.88
CA TYR A 145 -9.39 22.09 13.88
C TYR A 145 -10.87 21.88 14.20
N LEU A 146 -11.24 20.69 14.66
CA LEU A 146 -12.65 20.29 14.81
C LEU A 146 -13.08 20.10 16.27
N GLY A 147 -12.14 20.05 17.20
CA GLY A 147 -12.41 19.75 18.61
C GLY A 147 -12.76 18.28 18.86
N VAL A 148 -12.59 17.85 20.11
CA VAL A 148 -12.69 16.45 20.55
C VAL A 148 -14.07 15.83 20.31
N ALA A 149 -15.14 16.60 20.52
CA ALA A 149 -16.52 16.10 20.36
C ALA A 149 -16.83 15.72 18.91
N VAL A 150 -16.42 16.56 17.95
CA VAL A 150 -16.65 16.32 16.51
C VAL A 150 -15.83 15.14 16.03
N ILE A 151 -14.53 15.09 16.37
CA ILE A 151 -13.67 13.98 15.95
C ILE A 151 -14.16 12.64 16.51
N THR A 152 -14.64 12.61 17.75
CA THR A 152 -15.17 11.39 18.38
C THR A 152 -16.41 10.90 17.64
N ASN A 153 -17.26 11.82 17.19
CA ASN A 153 -18.43 11.48 16.39
C ASN A 153 -18.03 10.95 15.01
N TYR A 154 -17.08 11.61 14.35
CA TYR A 154 -16.61 11.23 13.02
C TYR A 154 -15.92 9.87 13.04
N LEU A 155 -15.05 9.61 14.02
CA LEU A 155 -14.40 8.31 14.23
C LEU A 155 -15.43 7.17 14.38
N LYS A 156 -16.49 7.39 15.17
CA LYS A 156 -17.57 6.40 15.34
C LYS A 156 -18.31 6.15 14.03
N ARG A 157 -18.55 7.20 13.23
CA ARG A 157 -19.28 7.13 11.96
C ARG A 157 -18.45 6.66 10.77
N SER A 158 -17.13 6.73 10.85
CA SER A 158 -16.22 6.23 9.81
C SER A 158 -15.78 4.79 10.04
N ARG A 159 -16.08 4.21 11.22
CA ARG A 159 -15.68 2.84 11.56
C ARG A 159 -16.42 1.82 10.68
N PRO A 160 -15.71 0.95 9.93
CA PRO A 160 -16.32 -0.16 9.20
C PRO A 160 -17.16 -1.05 10.11
N ALA A 161 -18.32 -1.47 9.60
CA ALA A 161 -19.28 -2.29 10.33
C ALA A 161 -18.91 -3.77 10.25
N MET A 162 -17.98 -4.20 11.11
CA MET A 162 -17.53 -5.59 11.16
C MET A 162 -17.02 -6.03 12.51
N ALA A 163 -17.11 -7.33 12.79
CA ALA A 163 -16.85 -7.92 14.11
C ALA A 163 -15.46 -7.57 14.66
N TRP A 164 -14.42 -7.64 13.82
CA TRP A 164 -13.06 -7.28 14.25
C TRP A 164 -12.95 -5.82 14.71
N MET A 165 -13.67 -4.90 14.06
CA MET A 165 -13.67 -3.48 14.42
C MET A 165 -14.40 -3.17 15.74
N GLU A 166 -15.17 -4.11 16.28
CA GLU A 166 -15.82 -3.95 17.58
C GLU A 166 -14.82 -4.01 18.75
N GLN A 167 -13.64 -4.57 18.53
CA GLN A 167 -12.56 -4.64 19.50
C GLN A 167 -11.90 -3.27 19.78
N PHE A 168 -12.21 -2.25 18.96
CA PHE A 168 -11.71 -0.89 19.12
C PHE A 168 -12.72 0.00 19.81
N GLN A 169 -12.29 0.67 20.88
CA GLN A 169 -13.06 1.69 21.57
C GLN A 169 -12.48 3.07 21.31
N ILE A 170 -13.36 4.06 21.24
CA ILE A 170 -12.98 5.47 21.12
C ILE A 170 -13.23 6.12 22.47
N THR A 171 -12.18 6.59 23.11
CA THR A 171 -12.22 7.25 24.41
C THR A 171 -12.84 8.64 24.30
N ARG A 172 -13.15 9.26 25.45
CA ARG A 172 -13.67 10.63 25.50
C ARG A 172 -12.66 11.68 25.02
N SER A 173 -11.37 11.36 24.95
CA SER A 173 -10.32 12.21 24.40
C SER A 173 -10.20 12.10 22.88
N GLY A 174 -11.01 11.26 22.23
CA GLY A 174 -10.93 11.00 20.79
C GLY A 174 -9.76 10.08 20.40
N GLN A 175 -9.23 9.32 21.35
CA GLN A 175 -8.22 8.30 21.10
C GLN A 175 -8.86 6.93 20.90
N ILE A 176 -8.26 6.13 20.04
CA ILE A 176 -8.60 4.74 19.76
C ILE A 176 -7.80 3.86 20.73
N SER A 177 -8.46 2.88 21.31
CA SER A 177 -7.84 1.87 22.19
C SER A 177 -8.37 0.49 21.83
N PHE A 178 -7.50 -0.51 21.93
CA PHE A 178 -7.84 -1.92 21.72
C PHE A 178 -8.31 -2.56 23.02
N VAL A 179 -9.42 -3.30 22.98
CA VAL A 179 -10.05 -3.93 24.16
C VAL A 179 -9.85 -5.44 24.20
N GLY A 180 -9.17 -6.01 23.20
CA GLY A 180 -8.74 -7.40 23.23
C GLY A 180 -7.51 -7.64 24.10
N GLU A 181 -6.89 -8.81 23.95
CA GLU A 181 -5.68 -9.16 24.70
C GLU A 181 -4.51 -8.21 24.36
N LEU A 182 -3.76 -7.78 25.39
CA LEU A 182 -2.59 -6.90 25.20
C LEU A 182 -1.51 -7.53 24.32
N SER A 183 -1.40 -8.87 24.32
CA SER A 183 -0.57 -9.64 23.40
C SER A 183 -0.89 -9.34 21.93
N GLY A 184 -2.17 -9.06 21.61
CA GLY A 184 -2.63 -8.72 20.27
C GLY A 184 -2.09 -7.37 19.75
N LEU A 185 -1.70 -6.45 20.63
CA LEU A 185 -1.10 -5.17 20.22
C LEU A 185 0.29 -5.35 19.57
N GLU A 186 1.05 -6.35 20.03
CA GLU A 186 2.38 -6.66 19.53
C GLU A 186 2.37 -7.64 18.34
N GLN A 187 1.19 -8.19 18.02
CA GLN A 187 1.01 -9.07 16.87
C GLN A 187 0.96 -8.25 15.59
N ALA A 188 1.54 -8.83 14.53
CA ALA A 188 1.42 -8.33 13.18
C ALA A 188 -0.04 -8.47 12.74
N VAL A 189 -0.63 -7.40 12.21
CA VAL A 189 -1.97 -7.48 11.64
C VAL A 189 -1.94 -8.22 10.32
N SER A 190 -2.98 -8.97 10.04
CA SER A 190 -3.19 -9.52 8.72
C SER A 190 -3.45 -8.43 7.69
N ALA A 191 -3.19 -8.78 6.43
CA ALA A 191 -3.63 -8.08 5.22
C ALA A 191 -4.98 -7.37 5.35
N GLN A 192 -5.96 -8.16 5.76
CA GLN A 192 -7.36 -7.80 5.73
C GLN A 192 -7.69 -6.82 6.85
N GLU A 193 -7.13 -7.07 8.05
CA GLU A 193 -7.23 -6.18 9.20
C GLU A 193 -6.58 -4.82 8.93
N HIS A 194 -5.42 -4.81 8.26
CA HIS A 194 -4.75 -3.58 7.86
C HIS A 194 -5.59 -2.76 6.87
N GLU A 195 -6.17 -3.41 5.85
CA GLU A 195 -7.05 -2.76 4.88
C GLU A 195 -8.30 -2.16 5.53
N TRP A 196 -8.93 -2.88 6.46
CA TRP A 196 -10.06 -2.33 7.22
C TRP A 196 -9.68 -1.09 8.02
N PHE A 197 -8.47 -1.09 8.58
CA PHE A 197 -7.94 0.04 9.32
C PHE A 197 -7.66 1.24 8.40
N ARG A 198 -7.03 1.04 7.23
CA ARG A 198 -6.83 2.10 6.22
C ARG A 198 -8.16 2.65 5.72
N SER A 199 -9.16 1.79 5.47
CA SER A 199 -10.51 2.20 5.09
C SER A 199 -11.16 3.10 6.16
N TRP A 200 -10.96 2.76 7.44
CA TRP A 200 -11.44 3.59 8.54
C TRP A 200 -10.79 4.99 8.54
N VAL A 201 -9.46 5.05 8.36
CA VAL A 201 -8.70 6.30 8.28
C VAL A 201 -9.15 7.13 7.07
N ALA A 202 -9.26 6.53 5.89
CA ALA A 202 -9.68 7.21 4.66
C ALA A 202 -11.08 7.82 4.80
N GLN A 203 -12.04 7.08 5.35
CA GLN A 203 -13.38 7.59 5.61
C GLN A 203 -13.38 8.71 6.66
N PHE A 204 -12.52 8.62 7.67
CA PHE A 204 -12.35 9.67 8.67
C PHE A 204 -11.81 10.96 8.05
N ILE A 205 -10.71 10.89 7.29
CA ILE A 205 -10.12 12.03 6.57
C ILE A 205 -11.12 12.64 5.60
N HIS A 206 -11.87 11.82 4.86
CA HIS A 206 -12.90 12.29 3.94
C HIS A 206 -13.95 13.12 4.66
N ARG A 207 -14.47 12.65 5.80
CA ARG A 207 -15.44 13.41 6.61
C ARG A 207 -14.85 14.70 7.17
N CYS A 208 -13.62 14.67 7.66
CA CYS A 208 -12.94 15.88 8.13
C CYS A 208 -12.74 16.91 7.01
N SER A 209 -12.47 16.45 5.79
CA SER A 209 -12.32 17.30 4.60
C SER A 209 -13.61 18.02 4.18
N GLN A 210 -14.77 17.53 4.62
CA GLN A 210 -16.04 18.24 4.41
C GLN A 210 -16.19 19.48 5.31
N ALA A 211 -15.49 19.50 6.45
CA ALA A 211 -15.58 20.58 7.43
C ALA A 211 -14.34 21.50 7.40
N VAL A 212 -13.17 20.96 7.06
CA VAL A 212 -11.91 21.69 6.98
C VAL A 212 -11.41 21.66 5.54
N ARG A 213 -11.25 22.85 4.95
CA ARG A 213 -10.73 23.00 3.59
C ARG A 213 -9.30 22.45 3.49
N ASP A 214 -9.01 21.72 2.41
CA ASP A 214 -7.70 21.13 2.12
C ASP A 214 -7.14 20.24 3.24
N TYR A 215 -8.03 19.64 4.04
CA TYR A 215 -7.65 18.85 5.20
C TYR A 215 -6.75 17.65 4.86
N ALA A 216 -7.04 16.92 3.79
CA ALA A 216 -6.21 15.80 3.34
C ALA A 216 -4.76 16.23 3.08
N VAL A 217 -4.57 17.39 2.43
CA VAL A 217 -3.25 17.98 2.17
C VAL A 217 -2.55 18.35 3.47
N LEU A 218 -3.27 18.93 4.43
CA LEU A 218 -2.71 19.26 5.75
C LEU A 218 -2.26 18.01 6.52
N VAL A 219 -2.99 16.91 6.41
CA VAL A 219 -2.65 15.63 7.05
C VAL A 219 -1.35 15.06 6.46
N GLU A 220 -1.27 15.01 5.13
CA GLU A 220 -0.08 14.50 4.42
C GLU A 220 1.17 15.33 4.68
N GLN A 221 1.03 16.64 4.84
CA GLN A 221 2.18 17.53 5.03
C GLN A 221 2.61 17.65 6.49
N ASN A 222 1.68 17.62 7.45
CA ASN A 222 1.95 18.06 8.82
C ASN A 222 1.54 17.07 9.93
N ALA A 223 0.65 16.12 9.66
CA ALA A 223 0.12 15.26 10.72
C ALA A 223 0.92 13.96 10.89
N LEU A 224 1.38 13.39 9.77
CA LEU A 224 1.98 12.05 9.72
C LEU A 224 3.43 12.11 9.23
N THR A 225 4.28 11.30 9.83
CA THR A 225 5.63 11.00 9.29
C THR A 225 5.51 10.07 8.07
N ASP A 226 6.52 10.04 7.20
CA ASP A 226 6.51 9.16 6.01
C ASP A 226 6.25 7.66 6.33
N PRO A 227 6.82 7.05 7.38
CA PRO A 227 6.43 5.68 7.75
C PRO A 227 4.95 5.59 8.16
N GLN A 228 4.40 6.57 8.87
CA GLN A 228 2.99 6.56 9.27
C GLN A 228 2.05 6.78 8.08
N LYS A 229 2.47 7.57 7.08
CA LYS A 229 1.72 7.71 5.82
C LYS A 229 1.63 6.36 5.12
N ALA A 230 2.74 5.64 5.00
CA ALA A 230 2.76 4.30 4.42
C ALA A 230 1.90 3.29 5.20
N LEU A 231 1.73 3.49 6.51
CA LEU A 231 0.88 2.65 7.35
C LEU A 231 -0.61 2.98 7.23
N LEU A 232 -0.99 4.25 7.14
CA LEU A 232 -2.38 4.68 7.34
C LEU A 232 -3.10 5.17 6.09
N LEU A 233 -2.38 5.82 5.18
CA LEU A 233 -2.98 6.40 3.99
C LEU A 233 -3.04 5.33 2.91
N PRO A 234 -4.14 5.18 2.16
CA PRO A 234 -4.22 4.36 0.95
C PRO A 234 -3.12 4.72 -0.07
#